data_AF-A0A1M4SN58-F1
#
_entry.id   AF-A0A1M4SN58-F1
#
_cell.length_a   1.000
_cell.length_b   1.000
_cell.length_c   1.000
_cell.angle_alpha   90.00
_cell.angle_beta   90.00
_cell.angle_gamma   90.00
#
_symmetry.space_group_name_H-M   'P 1'
#
loop_
_entity.id
_entity.type
_entity.pdbx_description
1 polymer ?
#
loop_
_entity_poly.entity_id
_entity_poly.type
_entity_poly.pdbx_seq_one_letter_code
_entity_poly.pdbx_strand_id
1 'polypeptide(L)'
;MYQLQLLLNIPELFTSQSKIDFYSSMFENLDLSSIPEFPSSSPGRKGYSHHALFRAFIVMKAERFGTISDLLDYLRNNLIIAHLCGFDISKPLPSYWTFRRFINEFSYDYLTSIFQNQVNILKNMGIISGESISMDSTPIKANTS
;
A
#
# COMPACT_ATOMS: atom_id res chain seq x y z
N MET A 1 -23.47 0.48 29.99
CA MET A 1 -22.39 1.20 29.29
C MET A 1 -21.37 0.28 28.60
N TYR A 2 -21.08 -0.92 29.10
CA TYR A 2 -20.10 -1.83 28.47
C TYR A 2 -20.53 -2.49 27.14
N GLN A 3 -21.83 -2.70 26.91
CA GLN A 3 -22.29 -3.37 25.67
C GLN A 3 -22.21 -2.48 24.41
N LEU A 4 -22.34 -1.16 24.56
CA LEU A 4 -22.16 -0.21 23.44
C LEU A 4 -20.69 -0.13 22.99
N GLN A 5 -19.73 -0.26 23.91
CA GLN A 5 -18.30 -0.29 23.59
C GLN A 5 -17.89 -1.53 22.78
N LEU A 6 -18.52 -2.68 23.02
CA LEU A 6 -18.25 -3.90 22.25
C LEU A 6 -18.79 -3.81 20.82
N LEU A 7 -19.96 -3.19 20.63
CA LEU A 7 -20.56 -2.98 19.30
C LEU A 7 -19.72 -2.04 18.41
N LEU A 8 -19.08 -1.02 19.00
CA LEU A 8 -18.17 -0.10 18.33
C LEU A 8 -16.79 -0.72 18.02
N ASN A 9 -16.50 -1.92 18.52
CA ASN A 9 -15.22 -2.61 18.31
C ASN A 9 -15.28 -3.69 17.23
N ILE A 10 -16.36 -3.78 16.46
CA ILE A 10 -16.43 -4.69 15.31
C ILE A 10 -15.78 -3.96 14.13
N PRO A 11 -14.58 -4.37 13.66
CA PRO A 11 -13.89 -3.70 12.55
C PRO A 11 -14.68 -3.76 11.23
N GLU A 12 -15.59 -4.74 11.13
CA GLU A 12 -16.53 -4.92 10.02
C GLU A 12 -17.58 -3.79 9.95
N LEU A 13 -17.86 -3.09 11.05
CA LEU A 13 -18.90 -2.04 11.07
C LEU A 13 -18.47 -0.74 10.36
N PHE A 14 -17.16 -0.51 10.26
CA PHE A 14 -16.60 0.74 9.70
C PHE A 14 -15.98 0.55 8.31
N THR A 15 -15.68 -0.68 7.92
CA THR A 15 -15.05 -0.98 6.63
C THR A 15 -16.07 -1.64 5.70
N SER A 16 -16.41 -1.01 4.58
CA SER A 16 -17.38 -1.60 3.65
C SER A 16 -16.84 -2.89 3.03
N GLN A 17 -17.67 -3.93 2.94
CA GLN A 17 -17.30 -5.22 2.35
C GLN A 17 -16.71 -5.05 0.94
N SER A 18 -17.28 -4.14 0.15
CA SER A 18 -16.78 -3.79 -1.19
C SER A 18 -15.32 -3.32 -1.21
N LYS A 19 -14.87 -2.60 -0.18
CA LYS A 19 -13.47 -2.15 -0.07
C LYS A 19 -12.55 -3.30 0.28
N ILE A 20 -12.99 -4.19 1.17
CA ILE A 20 -12.24 -5.39 1.56
C ILE A 20 -12.03 -6.27 0.32
N ASP A 21 -13.09 -6.55 -0.43
CA ASP A 21 -13.03 -7.38 -1.64
C ASP A 21 -12.12 -6.74 -2.70
N PHE A 22 -12.22 -5.42 -2.88
CA PHE A 22 -11.35 -4.66 -3.79
C PHE A 22 -9.87 -4.80 -3.42
N TYR A 23 -9.50 -4.52 -2.17
CA TYR A 23 -8.09 -4.57 -1.75
C TYR A 23 -7.55 -6.00 -1.70
N SER A 24 -8.37 -6.99 -1.31
CA SER A 24 -7.95 -8.41 -1.35
C SER A 24 -7.59 -8.82 -2.77
N SER A 25 -8.50 -8.61 -3.72
CA SER A 25 -8.28 -8.95 -5.13
C SER A 25 -7.10 -8.17 -5.72
N MET A 26 -6.98 -6.88 -5.40
CA MET A 26 -5.85 -6.06 -5.87
C MET A 26 -4.51 -6.59 -5.37
N PHE A 27 -4.39 -6.91 -4.09
CA PHE A 27 -3.12 -7.33 -3.49
C PHE A 27 -2.74 -8.77 -3.81
N GLU A 28 -3.71 -9.64 -4.13
CA GLU A 28 -3.49 -10.99 -4.65
C GLU A 28 -2.87 -10.98 -6.05
N ASN A 29 -3.29 -10.03 -6.90
CA ASN A 29 -2.82 -9.91 -8.28
C ASN A 29 -1.59 -9.00 -8.44
N LEU A 30 -1.12 -8.40 -7.35
CA LEU A 30 0.03 -7.51 -7.35
C LEU A 30 1.31 -8.29 -6.99
N ASP A 31 2.13 -8.55 -8.00
CA ASP A 31 3.45 -9.13 -7.81
C ASP A 31 4.44 -8.10 -7.24
N LEU A 32 4.97 -8.39 -6.05
CA LEU A 32 5.96 -7.58 -5.33
C LEU A 32 7.31 -8.29 -5.19
N SER A 33 7.54 -9.36 -5.95
CA SER A 33 8.78 -10.15 -5.89
C SER A 33 10.04 -9.33 -6.20
N SER A 34 9.92 -8.23 -6.95
CA SER A 34 11.04 -7.33 -7.24
C SER A 34 11.50 -6.51 -6.04
N ILE A 35 10.64 -6.31 -5.04
CA ILE A 35 10.96 -5.58 -3.82
C ILE A 35 11.46 -6.58 -2.76
N PRO A 36 12.63 -6.37 -2.14
CA PRO A 36 13.06 -7.19 -1.02
C PRO A 36 12.08 -7.01 0.15
N GLU A 37 11.48 -8.10 0.64
CA GLU A 37 10.45 -8.05 1.68
C GLU A 37 10.96 -7.39 2.98
N PHE A 38 12.24 -7.59 3.31
CA PHE A 38 12.88 -6.97 4.46
C PHE A 38 14.20 -6.32 4.03
N PRO A 39 14.65 -5.25 4.74
CA PRO A 39 15.96 -4.69 4.50
C PRO A 39 17.06 -5.73 4.71
N SER A 40 18.09 -5.71 3.88
CA SER A 40 19.27 -6.59 3.98
C SER A 40 19.92 -6.40 5.35
N SER A 41 19.86 -7.44 6.18
CA SER A 41 20.09 -7.32 7.62
C SER A 41 21.56 -7.14 8.03
N SER A 42 21.78 -6.18 8.93
CA SER A 42 22.79 -6.20 9.99
C SER A 42 22.22 -6.96 11.21
N PRO A 43 23.00 -7.49 12.18
CA PRO A 43 22.48 -8.31 13.28
C PRO A 43 21.57 -7.46 14.19
N GLY A 44 20.25 -7.64 14.11
CA GLY A 44 19.29 -6.82 14.84
C GLY A 44 17.83 -7.24 14.66
N ARG A 45 16.91 -6.49 15.28
CA ARG A 45 15.46 -6.75 15.19
C ARG A 45 14.99 -6.60 13.74
N LYS A 46 14.26 -7.60 13.25
CA LYS A 46 13.65 -7.57 11.92
C LYS A 46 12.72 -6.36 11.82
N GLY A 47 12.95 -5.51 10.81
CA GLY A 47 12.13 -4.33 10.53
C GLY A 47 10.74 -4.69 10.01
N TYR A 48 9.96 -3.67 9.64
CA TYR A 48 8.67 -3.87 8.97
C TYR A 48 8.86 -4.39 7.55
N SER A 49 7.87 -5.14 7.06
CA SER A 49 7.86 -5.63 5.68
C SER A 49 7.72 -4.47 4.70
N HIS A 50 8.62 -4.39 3.73
CA HIS A 50 8.54 -3.45 2.62
C HIS A 50 7.31 -3.70 1.74
N HIS A 51 6.87 -4.95 1.60
CA HIS A 51 5.64 -5.27 0.88
C HIS A 51 4.43 -4.66 1.57
N ALA A 52 4.39 -4.76 2.90
CA ALA A 52 3.29 -4.18 3.68
C ALA A 52 3.27 -2.65 3.65
N LEU A 53 4.45 -2.03 3.73
CA LEU A 53 4.60 -0.58 3.58
C LEU A 53 4.18 -0.12 2.18
N PHE A 54 4.58 -0.85 1.13
CA PHE A 54 4.20 -0.53 -0.25
C PHE A 54 2.68 -0.63 -0.47
N ARG A 55 2.05 -1.71 0.00
CA ARG A 55 0.58 -1.87 -0.05
C ARG A 55 -0.15 -0.74 0.69
N ALA A 56 0.37 -0.31 1.84
CA ALA A 56 -0.19 0.84 2.55
C ALA A 56 -0.08 2.15 1.75
N PHE A 57 0.98 2.36 0.96
CA PHE A 57 1.06 3.50 0.04
C PHE A 57 0.08 3.40 -1.13
N ILE A 58 -0.23 2.19 -1.59
CA ILE A 58 -1.29 2.00 -2.58
C ILE A 58 -2.63 2.43 -1.99
N VAL A 59 -2.96 2.00 -0.77
CA VAL A 59 -4.16 2.46 -0.04
C VAL A 59 -4.16 3.98 0.08
N MET A 60 -3.01 4.58 0.43
CA MET A 60 -2.87 6.03 0.53
C MET A 60 -3.27 6.75 -0.76
N LYS A 61 -2.84 6.23 -1.92
CA LYS A 61 -3.18 6.81 -3.22
C LYS A 61 -4.61 6.51 -3.65
N ALA A 62 -5.13 5.32 -3.37
CA ALA A 62 -6.50 4.93 -3.68
C ALA A 62 -7.53 5.78 -2.90
N GLU A 63 -7.29 6.03 -1.61
CA GLU A 63 -8.16 6.84 -0.75
C GLU A 63 -7.85 8.35 -0.83
N ARG A 64 -6.86 8.76 -1.64
CA ARG A 64 -6.46 10.16 -1.88
C ARG A 64 -6.01 10.93 -0.63
N PHE A 65 -5.28 10.28 0.26
CA PHE A 65 -4.72 10.94 1.43
C PHE A 65 -3.58 11.89 1.05
N GLY A 66 -3.60 13.10 1.64
CA GLY A 66 -2.58 14.12 1.42
C GLY A 66 -1.33 13.91 2.25
N THR A 67 -1.44 13.31 3.44
CA THR A 67 -0.33 13.12 4.37
C THR A 67 -0.20 11.68 4.88
N ILE A 68 1.01 11.31 5.32
CA ILE A 68 1.27 10.01 5.98
C ILE A 68 0.47 9.90 7.29
N SER A 69 0.20 11.02 7.96
CA SER A 69 -0.62 11.03 9.19
C SER A 69 -2.04 10.55 8.92
N ASP A 70 -2.66 11.04 7.85
CA ASP A 70 -4.01 10.61 7.44
C ASP A 70 -4.05 9.09 7.16
N LEU A 71 -3.01 8.57 6.50
CA LEU A 71 -2.86 7.13 6.27
C LEU A 71 -2.78 6.35 7.60
N LEU A 72 -1.97 6.82 8.55
CA LEU A 72 -1.82 6.16 9.84
C LEU A 72 -3.14 6.14 10.62
N ASP A 73 -3.85 7.24 10.65
CA ASP A 73 -5.14 7.33 11.34
C ASP A 73 -6.18 6.45 10.66
N TYR A 74 -6.18 6.39 9.32
CA TYR A 74 -7.03 5.47 8.58
C TYR A 74 -6.73 4.00 8.89
N LEU A 75 -5.46 3.58 8.90
CA LEU A 75 -5.07 2.19 9.18
C LEU A 75 -5.37 1.79 10.64
N ARG A 76 -5.28 2.74 11.58
CA ARG A 76 -5.67 2.52 12.98
C ARG A 76 -7.17 2.27 13.13
N ASN A 77 -7.98 2.99 12.36
CA ASN A 77 -9.43 2.84 12.38
C ASN A 77 -9.92 1.63 11.58
N ASN A 78 -9.18 1.22 10.54
CA ASN A 78 -9.53 0.10 9.66
C ASN A 78 -8.50 -1.03 9.75
N LEU A 79 -8.55 -1.78 10.86
CA LEU A 79 -7.60 -2.87 11.12
C LEU A 79 -7.65 -4.00 10.08
N ILE A 80 -8.80 -4.23 9.45
CA ILE A 80 -8.93 -5.22 8.35
C ILE A 80 -8.04 -4.80 7.18
N ILE A 81 -8.07 -3.54 6.77
CA ILE A 81 -7.24 -3.05 5.66
C ILE A 81 -5.77 -3.06 6.05
N ALA A 82 -5.44 -2.72 7.30
CA ALA A 82 -4.07 -2.85 7.80
C ALA A 82 -3.57 -4.30 7.71
N HIS A 83 -4.44 -5.28 7.99
CA HIS A 83 -4.12 -6.69 7.84
C HIS A 83 -3.95 -7.11 6.38
N LEU A 84 -4.83 -6.66 5.48
CA LEU A 84 -4.70 -6.91 4.03
C LEU A 84 -3.41 -6.35 3.45
N CYS A 85 -2.95 -5.20 3.95
CA CYS A 85 -1.63 -4.68 3.62
C CYS A 85 -0.51 -5.66 4.03
N GLY A 86 -0.71 -6.48 5.06
CA GLY A 86 0.27 -7.44 5.57
C GLY A 86 0.86 -7.04 6.92
N PHE A 87 0.23 -6.10 7.64
CA PHE A 87 0.61 -5.79 9.02
C PHE A 87 0.03 -6.81 10.00
N ASP A 88 0.82 -7.10 11.02
CA ASP A 88 0.40 -7.92 12.15
C ASP A 88 -0.42 -7.08 13.13
N ILE A 89 -1.72 -7.35 13.24
CA ILE A 89 -2.65 -6.59 14.11
C ILE A 89 -2.28 -6.73 15.59
N SER A 90 -1.56 -7.80 15.97
CA SER A 90 -1.10 -7.98 17.36
C SER A 90 0.07 -7.07 17.74
N LYS A 91 0.70 -6.44 16.74
CA LYS A 91 1.87 -5.56 16.91
C LYS A 91 1.47 -4.10 16.65
N PRO A 92 2.23 -3.14 17.21
CA PRO A 92 2.02 -1.75 16.86
C PRO A 92 2.24 -1.55 15.35
N LEU A 93 1.40 -0.72 14.74
CA LEU A 93 1.59 -0.27 13.36
C LEU A 93 2.90 0.51 13.22
N PRO A 94 3.47 0.58 12.00
CA PRO A 94 4.68 1.34 11.76
C PRO A 94 4.52 2.81 12.15
N SER A 95 5.60 3.42 12.65
CA SER A 95 5.60 4.85 12.96
C SER A 95 5.61 5.70 11.70
N TYR A 96 5.21 6.98 11.82
CA TYR A 96 5.36 7.97 10.77
C TYR A 96 6.77 7.98 10.14
N TRP A 97 7.79 7.92 10.99
CA TRP A 97 9.19 7.90 10.55
C TRP A 97 9.54 6.65 9.74
N THR A 98 8.91 5.51 10.03
CA THR A 98 9.10 4.28 9.26
C THR A 98 8.56 4.46 7.84
N PHE A 99 7.35 4.99 7.70
CA PHE A 99 6.77 5.30 6.39
C PHE A 99 7.59 6.35 5.63
N ARG A 100 8.00 7.43 6.29
CA ARG A 100 8.80 8.49 5.67
C ARG A 100 10.16 7.96 5.19
N ARG A 101 10.82 7.14 6.00
CA ARG A 101 12.10 6.52 5.64
C ARG A 101 11.94 5.60 4.43
N PHE A 102 10.90 4.76 4.43
CA PHE A 102 10.62 3.86 3.32
C PHE A 102 10.46 4.61 2.00
N ILE A 103 9.67 5.69 1.94
CA ILE A 103 9.51 6.48 0.71
C ILE A 103 10.86 7.06 0.24
N ASN A 104 11.63 7.61 1.17
CA ASN A 104 12.89 8.27 0.83
C ASN A 104 13.96 7.28 0.33
N GLU A 105 13.91 6.03 0.79
CA GLU A 105 14.83 4.96 0.40
C GLU A 105 14.29 4.10 -0.75
N PHE A 106 13.06 4.33 -1.21
CA PHE A 106 12.42 3.50 -2.23
C PHE A 106 13.01 3.78 -3.61
N SER A 107 13.60 2.75 -4.24
CA SER A 107 14.19 2.89 -5.58
C SER A 107 13.11 3.00 -6.66
N TYR A 108 13.34 3.90 -7.62
CA TYR A 108 12.54 4.03 -8.84
C TYR A 108 12.54 2.74 -9.68
N ASP A 109 13.62 1.96 -9.63
CA ASP A 109 13.74 0.71 -10.40
C ASP A 109 12.67 -0.31 -9.98
N TYR A 110 12.29 -0.32 -8.70
CA TYR A 110 11.21 -1.17 -8.21
C TYR A 110 9.87 -0.80 -8.85
N LEU A 111 9.53 0.49 -8.95
CA LEU A 111 8.30 0.94 -9.62
C LEU A 111 8.29 0.53 -11.09
N THR A 112 9.42 0.74 -11.77
CA THR A 112 9.58 0.39 -13.18
C THR A 112 9.36 -1.11 -13.40
N SER A 113 9.97 -1.95 -12.56
CA SER A 113 9.84 -3.41 -12.65
C SER A 113 8.40 -3.88 -12.44
N ILE A 114 7.70 -3.33 -11.44
CA ILE A 114 6.31 -3.67 -11.14
C ILE A 114 5.42 -3.25 -12.31
N PHE A 115 5.60 -2.04 -12.82
CA PHE A 115 4.82 -1.54 -13.95
C PHE A 115 5.01 -2.40 -15.20
N GLN A 116 6.26 -2.72 -15.55
CA GLN A 116 6.57 -3.59 -16.69
C GLN A 116 5.92 -4.96 -16.55
N ASN A 117 5.95 -5.56 -15.35
CA ASN A 117 5.32 -6.84 -15.10
C ASN A 117 3.79 -6.78 -15.35
N GLN A 118 3.12 -5.74 -14.85
CA GLN A 118 1.69 -5.54 -15.07
C GLN A 118 1.34 -5.36 -16.56
N VAL A 119 2.13 -4.56 -17.29
CA VAL A 119 1.95 -4.41 -18.74
C VAL A 119 2.14 -5.74 -19.48
N ASN A 120 3.14 -6.54 -19.10
CA ASN A 120 3.38 -7.85 -19.69
C ASN A 120 2.22 -8.82 -19.43
N ILE A 121 1.68 -8.86 -18.21
CA ILE A 121 0.51 -9.66 -17.85
C ILE A 121 -0.67 -9.28 -18.75
N LEU A 122 -0.98 -7.99 -18.87
CA LEU A 122 -2.11 -7.50 -19.68
C LEU A 122 -1.91 -7.77 -21.18
N LYS A 123 -0.68 -7.69 -21.67
CA LYS A 123 -0.33 -8.05 -23.05
C LYS A 123 -0.54 -9.53 -23.31
N ASN A 124 -0.10 -10.40 -22.39
CA ASN A 124 -0.28 -11.84 -22.49
C ASN A 124 -1.76 -12.26 -22.42
N MET A 125 -2.58 -11.51 -21.67
CA MET A 125 -4.04 -11.68 -21.64
C MET A 125 -4.74 -11.17 -22.90
N GLY A 126 -4.02 -10.50 -23.82
CA GLY A 126 -4.60 -9.92 -25.04
C GLY A 126 -5.45 -8.67 -24.79
N ILE A 127 -5.35 -8.06 -23.60
CA ILE A 127 -6.09 -6.84 -23.24
C ILE A 127 -5.46 -5.61 -23.91
N ILE A 128 -4.14 -5.62 -24.11
CA ILE A 128 -3.37 -4.53 -24.71
C ILE A 128 -2.57 -5.07 -25.92
N SER A 129 -2.71 -4.46 -27.10
CA SER A 129 -1.93 -4.86 -28.31
C SER A 129 -0.58 -4.16 -28.43
N GLY A 130 -0.43 -2.97 -27.84
CA GLY A 130 0.78 -2.14 -27.91
C GLY A 130 0.93 -1.34 -29.21
N GLU A 131 -0.07 -1.36 -30.08
CA GLU A 131 -0.03 -0.69 -31.40
C GLU A 131 -0.23 0.83 -31.33
N SER A 132 -0.93 1.32 -30.30
CA SER A 132 -1.16 2.74 -30.06
C SER A 132 -0.69 3.14 -28.67
N ILE A 133 0.14 4.18 -28.58
CA ILE A 133 0.64 4.73 -27.32
C ILE A 133 0.14 6.17 -27.22
N SER A 134 -0.70 6.44 -26.22
CA SER A 134 -1.07 7.79 -25.82
C SER A 134 -0.18 8.26 -24.68
N MET A 135 0.52 9.38 -24.87
CA MET A 135 1.35 9.99 -23.84
C MET A 135 0.69 11.29 -23.38
N ASP A 136 0.40 11.39 -22.08
CA ASP A 136 -0.08 12.61 -21.43
C ASP A 136 0.97 13.10 -20.43
N SER A 137 1.00 14.42 -20.21
CA SER A 137 1.95 15.05 -19.29
C SER A 137 1.21 15.94 -18.31
N THR A 138 1.34 15.64 -17.01
CA THR A 138 0.80 16.49 -15.94
C THR A 138 1.92 17.33 -15.31
N PRO A 139 1.76 18.67 -15.17
CA PRO A 139 2.78 19.50 -14.56
C PRO A 139 2.93 19.19 -13.07
N ILE A 140 4.17 18.95 -12.62
CA ILE A 140 4.49 18.82 -11.20
C ILE A 140 4.86 20.21 -10.68
N LYS A 141 4.08 20.74 -9.74
CA LYS A 141 4.37 22.03 -9.13
C LYS A 141 5.61 21.90 -8.25
N ALA A 142 6.66 22.66 -8.56
CA ALA A 142 7.85 22.72 -7.73
C ALA A 142 7.51 23.32 -6.35
N ASN A 143 8.11 22.77 -5.29
CA ASN A 143 8.12 23.44 -3.98
C ASN A 143 9.05 24.66 -4.08
N THR A 144 8.52 25.80 -4.50
CA THR A 144 9.20 27.08 -4.38
C THR A 144 9.09 27.52 -2.91
N SER A 145 10.20 27.39 -2.19
CA SER A 145 10.43 28.02 -0.88
C SER A 145 10.46 29.53 -1.00
#